data_AF-A0A1G1L8R5-F1
#
_entry.id   AF-A0A1G1L8R5-F1
#
_cell.length_a   1.000
_cell.length_b   1.000
_cell.length_c   1.000
_cell.angle_alpha   90.00
_cell.angle_beta   90.00
_cell.angle_gamma   90.00
#
_symmetry.space_group_name_H-M   'P 1'
#
loop_
_entity.id
_entity.type
_entity.pdbx_description
1 polymer ?
#
loop_
_entity_poly.entity_id
_entity_poly.type
_entity_poly.pdbx_seq_one_letter_code
_entity_poly.pdbx_strand_id
1 'polypeptide(L)'
;MKKNIVLIIVLIAVSALIVTSYKSLFIRTVNYEIAGMKIPSKYNMLTGKVKPIENYTGMANLPSMQPSIKGNLGLPPEQADAAKLRWALFEEWVTQMPQYKYWQSNPETFRKAMADFRKFVSGE
;
A
#
# COMPACT_ATOMS: atom_id res chain seq x y z
N MET A 1 -43.64 -18.31 0.38
CA MET A 1 -42.28 -18.67 -0.12
C MET A 1 -41.49 -17.48 -0.67
N LYS A 2 -42.01 -16.64 -1.59
CA LYS A 2 -41.27 -15.47 -2.15
C LYS A 2 -40.72 -14.48 -1.11
N LYS A 3 -41.47 -14.13 -0.06
CA LYS A 3 -41.01 -13.19 0.99
C LYS A 3 -39.77 -13.67 1.77
N ASN A 4 -39.65 -14.97 2.03
CA ASN A 4 -38.51 -15.53 2.77
C ASN A 4 -37.24 -15.54 1.91
N ILE A 5 -37.37 -15.76 0.61
CA ILE A 5 -36.24 -15.72 -0.34
C ILE A 5 -35.69 -14.29 -0.46
N VAL A 6 -36.56 -13.29 -0.54
CA VAL A 6 -36.14 -11.87 -0.58
C VAL A 6 -35.40 -11.48 0.70
N LEU A 7 -35.89 -11.91 1.88
CA LEU A 7 -35.24 -11.62 3.16
C LEU A 7 -33.82 -12.20 3.23
N ILE A 8 -33.62 -13.42 2.72
CA ILE A 8 -32.31 -14.08 2.68
C ILE A 8 -31.35 -13.34 1.74
N ILE A 9 -31.81 -12.92 0.57
CA ILE A 9 -30.99 -12.15 -0.39
C ILE A 9 -30.55 -10.81 0.22
N VAL A 10 -31.45 -10.12 0.93
CA VAL A 10 -31.14 -8.87 1.62
C VAL A 10 -30.10 -9.09 2.72
N LEU A 11 -30.23 -10.14 3.52
CA LEU A 11 -29.25 -10.49 4.56
C LEU A 11 -27.86 -10.75 3.97
N ILE A 12 -27.76 -11.53 2.87
CA ILE A 12 -26.49 -11.80 2.19
C ILE A 12 -25.87 -10.50 1.65
N ALA A 13 -26.67 -9.62 1.05
CA ALA A 13 -26.20 -8.35 0.51
C ALA A 13 -25.68 -7.41 1.62
N VAL A 14 -26.38 -7.33 2.76
CA VAL A 14 -25.94 -6.54 3.92
C VAL A 14 -24.66 -7.10 4.52
N SER A 15 -24.54 -8.42 4.68
CA SER A 15 -23.31 -9.06 5.15
C SER A 15 -22.14 -8.82 4.20
N ALA A 16 -22.35 -8.92 2.88
CA ALA A 16 -21.33 -8.62 1.88
C ALA A 16 -20.88 -7.15 1.95
N LEU A 17 -21.82 -6.21 2.09
CA LEU A 17 -21.53 -4.77 2.21
C LEU A 17 -20.72 -4.44 3.46
N ILE A 18 -21.03 -5.07 4.59
CA ILE A 18 -20.29 -4.92 5.84
C ILE A 18 -18.87 -5.48 5.69
N VAL A 19 -18.71 -6.67 5.10
CA VAL A 19 -17.40 -7.31 4.89
C VAL A 19 -16.52 -6.49 3.94
N THR A 20 -17.08 -5.92 2.87
CA THR A 20 -16.32 -5.08 1.94
C THR A 20 -15.95 -3.72 2.54
N SER A 21 -16.85 -3.11 3.31
CA SER A 21 -16.62 -1.81 3.95
C SER A 21 -15.65 -1.91 5.13
N TYR A 22 -15.62 -3.04 5.84
CA TYR A 22 -14.68 -3.27 6.93
C TYR A 22 -13.25 -3.33 6.42
N LYS A 23 -12.98 -4.03 5.30
CA LYS A 23 -11.62 -4.18 4.77
C LYS A 23 -10.94 -2.86 4.40
N SER A 24 -11.69 -1.85 3.94
CA SER A 24 -11.12 -0.55 3.57
C SER A 24 -10.73 0.30 4.78
N LEU A 25 -11.39 0.13 5.93
CA LEU A 25 -11.05 0.82 7.19
C LEU A 25 -9.64 0.48 7.70
N PHE A 26 -9.11 -0.68 7.32
CA PHE A 26 -7.78 -1.14 7.73
C PHE A 26 -6.68 -0.86 6.72
N ILE A 27 -6.99 -0.22 5.60
CA ILE A 27 -5.99 0.19 4.62
C ILE A 27 -5.60 1.63 4.93
N ARG A 28 -4.35 1.83 5.35
CA ARG A 28 -3.75 3.15 5.54
C ARG A 28 -2.85 3.47 4.37
N THR A 29 -2.83 4.74 3.96
CA THR A 29 -1.73 5.24 3.14
C THR A 29 -0.58 5.63 4.07
N VAL A 30 0.61 5.13 3.75
CA VAL A 30 1.86 5.42 4.45
C VAL A 30 2.94 5.75 3.43
N ASN A 31 3.89 6.61 3.79
CA ASN A 31 5.03 6.95 2.95
C ASN A 31 6.23 6.13 3.40
N TYR A 32 6.70 5.23 2.54
CA TYR A 32 7.91 4.44 2.79
C TYR A 32 9.09 5.06 2.07
N GLU A 33 10.24 5.10 2.73
CA GLU A 33 11.47 5.60 2.13
C GLU A 33 12.22 4.45 1.45
N ILE A 34 12.10 4.36 0.13
CA ILE A 34 12.76 3.36 -0.70
C ILE A 34 13.93 4.04 -1.41
N ALA A 35 15.16 3.64 -1.08
CA ALA A 35 16.40 4.20 -1.62
C ALA A 35 16.42 5.75 -1.60
N GLY A 36 15.97 6.37 -0.51
CA GLY A 36 15.96 7.83 -0.34
C GLY A 36 14.79 8.58 -1.03
N MET A 37 13.79 7.88 -1.56
CA MET A 37 12.55 8.49 -2.05
C MET A 37 11.36 8.06 -1.20
N LYS A 38 10.52 9.03 -0.81
CA LYS A 38 9.25 8.76 -0.12
C LYS A 38 8.20 8.31 -1.13
N ILE A 39 7.91 7.02 -1.12
CA ILE A 39 6.94 6.37 -2.02
C ILE A 39 5.62 6.15 -1.25
N PRO A 40 4.51 6.75 -1.69
CA PRO A 40 3.21 6.53 -1.08
C PRO A 40 2.73 5.10 -1.36
N SER A 41 2.36 4.39 -0.31
CA SER A 41 2.04 2.97 -0.32
C SER A 41 0.81 2.68 0.53
N LYS A 42 0.05 1.65 0.14
CA LYS A 42 -1.05 1.08 0.92
C LYS A 42 -0.51 0.04 1.88
N TYR A 43 -0.77 0.23 3.17
CA TYR A 43 -0.54 -0.73 4.22
C TYR A 43 -1.86 -1.27 4.75
N ASN A 44 -2.05 -2.59 4.68
CA ASN A 44 -3.19 -3.27 5.26
C ASN A 44 -2.86 -3.71 6.69
N MET A 45 -3.46 -3.04 7.67
CA MET A 45 -3.19 -3.28 9.09
C MET A 45 -3.60 -4.69 9.58
N LEU A 46 -4.53 -5.36 8.90
CA LEU A 46 -4.97 -6.71 9.28
C LEU A 46 -4.04 -7.81 8.76
N THR A 47 -3.44 -7.59 7.59
CA THR A 47 -2.67 -8.63 6.88
C THR A 47 -1.18 -8.33 6.85
N GLY A 48 -0.76 -7.18 7.38
CA GLY A 48 0.60 -6.67 7.25
C GLY A 48 0.98 -6.32 5.80
N LYS A 49 0.02 -6.37 4.86
CA LYS A 49 0.34 -6.28 3.44
C LYS A 49 0.73 -4.87 3.01
N VAL A 50 1.88 -4.74 2.37
CA VAL A 50 2.35 -3.48 1.78
C VAL A 50 2.29 -3.57 0.25
N LYS A 51 1.73 -2.54 -0.38
CA LYS A 51 1.74 -2.36 -1.84
C LYS A 51 1.95 -0.90 -2.21
N PRO A 52 2.62 -0.59 -3.33
CA PRO A 52 2.69 0.77 -3.81
C PRO A 52 1.30 1.27 -4.25
N ILE A 53 1.10 2.58 -4.31
CA ILE A 53 -0.05 3.15 -5.02
C ILE A 53 0.26 3.13 -6.53
N GLU A 54 -0.57 2.45 -7.32
CA GLU A 54 -0.34 2.28 -8.77
C GLU A 54 -0.46 3.59 -9.56
N ASN A 55 -1.33 4.50 -9.11
CA ASN A 55 -1.48 5.85 -9.67
C ASN A 55 -0.76 6.87 -8.80
N TYR A 56 0.55 7.00 -9.00
CA TYR A 56 1.38 8.02 -8.35
C TYR A 56 1.08 9.45 -8.82
N THR A 57 0.21 9.67 -9.81
CA THR A 57 -0.10 10.99 -10.36
C THR A 57 -1.15 11.72 -9.54
N GLY A 58 -0.81 12.90 -9.04
CA GLY A 58 -1.70 13.82 -8.32
C GLY A 58 -0.93 15.05 -7.82
N MET A 59 -1.62 16.17 -7.59
CA MET A 59 -0.98 17.35 -6.97
C MET A 59 -0.53 16.98 -5.55
N ALA A 60 0.76 17.17 -5.26
CA ALA A 60 1.29 16.99 -3.90
C ALA A 60 0.51 17.91 -2.95
N ASN A 61 -0.27 17.34 -2.02
CA ASN A 61 -0.97 18.16 -1.03
C ASN A 61 0.06 18.87 -0.14
N LEU A 62 -0.05 20.20 -0.13
CA LEU A 62 0.64 21.11 0.80
C LEU A 62 0.42 20.70 2.27
N PRO A 63 1.26 21.16 3.21
CA PRO A 63 1.45 20.59 4.56
C PRO A 63 0.25 20.56 5.51
N SER A 64 -0.95 20.98 5.09
CA SER A 64 -2.06 21.33 5.99
C SER A 64 -3.36 20.55 5.81
N MET A 65 -3.45 19.52 4.95
CA MET A 65 -4.73 18.81 4.78
C MET A 65 -4.80 17.48 5.53
N GLN A 66 -5.74 17.43 6.49
CA GLN A 66 -6.23 16.20 7.13
C GLN A 66 -6.55 15.11 6.09
N PRO A 67 -6.35 13.83 6.42
CA PRO A 67 -6.49 12.72 5.49
C PRO A 67 -7.97 12.43 5.22
N SER A 68 -8.58 13.19 4.32
CA SER A 68 -9.91 12.87 3.81
C SER A 68 -9.82 11.76 2.77
N ILE A 69 -10.80 10.87 2.85
CA ILE A 69 -11.04 9.75 1.97
C ILE A 69 -11.04 10.28 0.52
N LYS A 70 -10.03 9.89 -0.28
CA LYS A 70 -9.75 10.33 -1.67
C LYS A 70 -9.02 11.67 -1.86
N GLY A 71 -8.13 12.08 -0.95
CA GLY A 71 -7.09 13.05 -1.30
C GLY A 71 -6.12 12.46 -2.34
N ASN A 72 -5.86 13.18 -3.44
CA ASN A 72 -4.85 12.83 -4.44
C ASN A 72 -3.46 12.76 -3.79
N LEU A 73 -3.09 11.57 -3.33
CA LEU A 73 -1.76 11.22 -2.83
C LEU A 73 -0.84 10.99 -4.03
N GLY A 74 -0.52 12.08 -4.71
CA GLY A 74 0.32 12.06 -5.90
C GLY A 74 1.72 12.58 -5.63
N LEU A 75 2.67 11.98 -6.30
CA LEU A 75 3.95 12.58 -6.61
C LEU A 75 3.80 13.42 -7.90
N PRO A 76 4.60 14.48 -8.08
CA PRO A 76 4.77 15.11 -9.39
C PRO A 76 5.08 14.06 -10.46
N PRO A 77 4.65 14.22 -11.73
CA PRO A 77 4.85 13.22 -12.78
C PRO A 77 6.29 12.72 -12.92
N GLU A 78 7.27 13.63 -12.82
CA GLU A 78 8.70 13.29 -12.87
C GLU A 78 9.15 12.41 -11.68
N GLN A 79 8.55 12.59 -10.50
CA GLN A 79 8.81 11.77 -9.32
C GLN A 79 8.01 10.48 -9.32
N ALA A 80 6.86 10.44 -10.00
CA ALA A 80 6.02 9.25 -10.13
C ALA A 80 6.73 8.12 -10.89
N ASP A 81 7.42 8.45 -11.99
CA ASP A 81 8.17 7.45 -12.76
C ASP A 81 9.43 6.99 -12.03
N ALA A 82 10.12 7.90 -11.36
CA ALA A 82 11.24 7.55 -10.48
C ALA A 82 10.79 6.66 -9.29
N ALA A 83 9.59 6.88 -8.73
CA ALA A 83 9.04 6.05 -7.67
C ALA A 83 8.69 4.64 -8.16
N LYS A 84 8.08 4.51 -9.35
CA LYS A 84 7.84 3.21 -9.99
C LYS A 84 9.14 2.44 -10.19
N LEU A 85 10.18 3.11 -10.72
CA LEU A 85 11.48 2.49 -10.95
C LEU A 85 12.13 2.04 -9.65
N ARG A 86 12.15 2.89 -8.61
CA ARG A 86 12.73 2.54 -7.31
C ARG A 86 11.99 1.40 -6.63
N TRP A 87 10.67 1.37 -6.73
CA TRP A 87 9.88 0.25 -6.22
C TRP A 87 10.21 -1.05 -6.96
N ALA A 88 10.22 -1.03 -8.29
CA ALA A 88 10.56 -2.20 -9.10
C ALA A 88 11.97 -2.73 -8.79
N LEU A 89 12.96 -1.84 -8.66
CA LEU A 89 14.32 -2.21 -8.27
C LEU A 89 14.36 -2.84 -6.88
N PHE A 90 13.60 -2.30 -5.92
CA PHE A 90 13.49 -2.90 -4.59
C PHE A 90 12.86 -4.30 -4.66
N GLU A 91 11.78 -4.48 -5.43
CA GLU A 91 11.11 -5.78 -5.60
C GLU A 91 12.03 -6.81 -6.26
N GLU A 92 12.77 -6.42 -7.28
CA GLU A 92 13.74 -7.29 -7.93
C GLU A 92 14.84 -7.71 -6.95
N TRP A 93 15.45 -6.74 -6.26
CA TRP A 93 16.51 -6.99 -5.29
C TRP A 93 16.05 -7.88 -4.13
N VAL A 94 14.89 -7.60 -3.53
CA VAL A 94 14.39 -8.34 -2.35
C VAL A 94 13.96 -9.76 -2.72
N THR A 95 13.54 -10.01 -3.97
CA THR A 95 13.20 -11.37 -4.44
C THR A 95 14.42 -12.27 -4.60
N GLN A 96 15.61 -11.69 -4.79
CA GLN A 96 16.87 -12.42 -4.83
C GLN A 96 17.39 -12.80 -3.43
N MET A 97 16.72 -12.33 -2.36
CA MET A 97 17.18 -12.45 -0.98
C MET A 97 16.27 -13.35 -0.15
N PRO A 98 16.67 -14.62 0.13
CA PRO A 98 15.83 -15.58 0.85
C PRO A 98 15.41 -15.12 2.25
N GLN A 99 16.23 -14.32 2.92
CA GLN A 99 15.94 -13.77 4.25
C GLN A 99 14.76 -12.80 4.29
N TYR A 100 14.36 -12.26 3.14
CA TYR A 100 13.20 -11.36 3.01
C TYR A 100 11.99 -12.05 2.39
N LYS A 101 11.94 -13.38 2.42
CA LYS A 101 10.74 -14.13 2.03
C LYS A 101 9.51 -13.59 2.77
N TYR A 102 8.41 -13.38 2.04
CA TYR A 102 7.16 -12.82 2.55
C TYR A 102 7.26 -11.36 3.06
N TRP A 103 8.26 -10.58 2.64
CA TRP A 103 8.38 -9.15 2.99
C TRP A 103 7.08 -8.37 2.77
N GLN A 104 6.33 -8.68 1.72
CA GLN A 104 5.07 -7.99 1.41
C GLN A 104 4.00 -8.18 2.47
N SER A 105 4.04 -9.23 3.29
CA SER A 105 3.04 -9.54 4.33
C SER A 105 3.61 -9.49 5.75
N ASN A 106 4.88 -9.12 5.91
CA ASN A 106 5.52 -8.99 7.21
C ASN A 106 6.15 -7.58 7.32
N PRO A 107 5.55 -6.67 8.12
CA PRO A 107 6.00 -5.28 8.21
C PRO A 107 7.41 -5.15 8.79
N GLU A 108 7.83 -6.07 9.68
CA GLU A 108 9.20 -6.05 10.21
C GLU A 108 10.21 -6.48 9.15
N THR A 109 9.91 -7.53 8.39
CA THR A 109 10.74 -7.98 7.28
C THR A 109 10.83 -6.90 6.20
N PHE A 110 9.72 -6.25 5.86
CA PHE A 110 9.72 -5.12 4.94
C PHE A 110 10.59 -3.96 5.44
N ARG A 111 10.48 -3.59 6.72
CA ARG A 111 11.30 -2.54 7.31
C ARG A 111 12.80 -2.85 7.26
N LYS A 112 13.18 -4.10 7.55
CA LYS A 112 14.56 -4.58 7.43
C LYS A 112 15.04 -4.55 5.99
N ALA A 113 14.26 -5.09 5.06
CA ALA A 113 14.58 -5.10 3.64
C ALA A 113 14.78 -3.67 3.08
N MET A 114 13.94 -2.71 3.45
CA MET A 114 14.11 -1.31 3.03
C MET A 114 15.42 -0.70 3.55
N ALA A 115 15.75 -0.94 4.82
CA ALA A 115 16.97 -0.42 5.41
C ALA A 115 18.23 -1.02 4.76
N ASP A 116 18.20 -2.32 4.48
CA ASP A 116 19.32 -3.02 3.84
C ASP A 116 19.42 -2.68 2.34
N PHE A 117 18.29 -2.49 1.66
CA PHE A 117 18.27 -1.99 0.28
C PHE A 117 18.84 -0.57 0.17
N ARG A 118 18.57 0.30 1.15
CA ARG A 118 19.15 1.64 1.19
C ARG A 118 20.68 1.57 1.22
N LYS A 119 21.25 0.70 2.08
CA LYS A 119 22.71 0.48 2.14
C LYS A 119 23.28 -0.05 0.83
N PHE A 120 22.59 -1.03 0.24
CA PHE A 120 22.96 -1.59 -1.06
C PHE A 120 23.04 -0.52 -2.16
N VAL A 121 22.06 0.39 -2.22
CA VAL A 121 22.05 1.48 -3.22
C VAL A 121 23.05 2.59 -2.88
N SER A 122 23.32 2.87 -1.61
CA SER A 122 24.30 3.88 -1.21
C SER A 122 25.75 3.39 -1.25
N GLY A 123 25.97 2.09 -1.42
CA GLY A 123 27.31 1.48 -1.37
C GLY A 123 27.92 1.46 0.04
N GLU A 124 27.07 1.48 1.07
CA GLU A 124 27.46 1.38 2.49
C GLU A 124 27.44 -0.07 2.99
#